data_AF-A0A2I0PWF0-F1
#
_entry.id   AF-A0A2I0PWF0-F1
#
_cell.length_a   1.000
_cell.length_b   1.000
_cell.length_c   1.000
_cell.angle_alpha   90.00
_cell.angle_beta   90.00
_cell.angle_gamma   90.00
#
_symmetry.space_group_name_H-M   'P 1'
#
loop_
_entity.id
_entity.type
_entity.pdbx_description
1 polymer ?
#
loop_
_entity_poly.entity_id
_entity_poly.type
_entity_poly.pdbx_seq_one_letter_code
_entity_poly.pdbx_strand_id
1 'polypeptide(L)'
;MGTITITVDDDTERRFREAAKKKLGERKGSLGKATTEALEHWVQKQSQEEIARDALALLETGHRLGKRLSMERKDLYDRTTGSY
;
A
#
# COMPACT_ATOMS: atom_id res chain seq x y z
N MET A 1 -13.04 13.18 -15.47
CA MET A 1 -13.53 11.82 -15.20
C MET A 1 -13.25 11.00 -16.45
N GLY A 2 -12.31 10.06 -16.39
CA GLY A 2 -12.12 9.10 -17.48
C GLY A 2 -13.17 8.00 -17.38
N THR A 3 -13.68 7.53 -18.52
CA THR A 3 -14.62 6.39 -18.56
C THR A 3 -13.84 5.17 -19.03
N ILE A 4 -13.91 4.08 -18.26
CA ILE A 4 -13.33 2.80 -18.62
C ILE A 4 -14.48 1.81 -18.76
N THR A 5 -14.59 1.18 -19.92
CA THR A 5 -15.53 0.08 -20.15
C THR A 5 -14.79 -1.23 -19.94
N ILE A 6 -15.24 -2.00 -18.96
CA ILE A 6 -14.63 -3.28 -18.58
C ILE A 6 -15.71 -4.34 -18.56
N THR A 7 -15.40 -5.48 -19.17
CA THR A 7 -16.21 -6.69 -19.11
C THR A 7 -15.63 -7.57 -18.02
N VAL A 8 -16.49 -7.98 -17.08
CA VAL A 8 -16.15 -8.87 -15.97
C VAL A 8 -17.12 -10.04 -15.96
N ASP A 9 -16.69 -11.15 -15.38
CA ASP A 9 -17.52 -12.33 -15.24
C ASP A 9 -18.75 -12.04 -14.36
N ASP A 10 -19.90 -12.65 -14.70
CA ASP A 10 -21.19 -12.36 -14.05
C ASP A 10 -21.17 -12.67 -12.55
N ASP A 11 -20.45 -13.71 -12.13
CA ASP A 11 -20.31 -14.02 -10.69
C ASP A 11 -19.53 -12.92 -9.97
N THR A 12 -18.49 -12.39 -10.62
CA THR A 12 -17.65 -11.32 -10.06
C THR A 12 -18.44 -10.02 -9.96
N GLU A 13 -19.20 -9.68 -10.99
CA GLU A 13 -20.09 -8.51 -11.01
C GLU A 13 -21.10 -8.58 -9.85
N ARG A 14 -21.78 -9.72 -9.71
CA ARG A 14 -22.78 -9.94 -8.67
C ARG A 14 -22.19 -9.78 -7.27
N ARG A 15 -21.07 -10.47 -7.00
CA ARG A 15 -20.39 -10.40 -5.69
C ARG A 15 -19.90 -9.00 -5.39
N PHE A 16 -19.38 -8.30 -6.38
CA PHE A 16 -18.93 -6.93 -6.23
C PHE A 16 -20.10 -5.97 -5.94
N ARG A 17 -21.21 -6.12 -6.66
CA ARG A 17 -22.43 -5.33 -6.45
C ARG A 17 -22.99 -5.55 -5.04
N GLU A 18 -23.05 -6.78 -4.55
CA GLU A 18 -23.48 -7.08 -3.18
C GLU A 18 -22.55 -6.46 -2.13
N ALA A 19 -21.23 -6.56 -2.32
CA ALA A 19 -20.25 -5.96 -1.43
C ALA A 19 -20.37 -4.43 -1.40
N ALA A 20 -20.53 -3.81 -2.58
CA ALA A 20 -20.74 -2.37 -2.71
C ALA A 20 -22.03 -1.92 -1.99
N LYS A 21 -23.13 -2.67 -2.15
CA LYS A 21 -24.39 -2.42 -1.45
C LYS A 21 -24.23 -2.50 0.07
N LYS A 22 -23.53 -3.52 0.58
CA LYS A 22 -23.28 -3.69 2.03
C LYS A 22 -22.43 -2.56 2.61
N LYS A 23 -21.39 -2.12 1.89
CA LYS A 23 -20.41 -1.14 2.39
C LYS A 23 -20.88 0.30 2.23
N LEU A 24 -21.53 0.64 1.12
CA LEU A 24 -21.87 2.03 0.73
C LEU A 24 -23.39 2.30 0.73
N GLY A 25 -24.22 1.26 0.92
CA GLY A 25 -25.68 1.35 0.86
C GLY A 25 -26.24 1.33 -0.57
N GLU A 26 -27.56 1.17 -0.68
CA GLU A 26 -28.28 1.16 -1.97
C GLU A 26 -28.55 2.58 -2.51
N ARG A 27 -27.50 3.39 -2.66
CA ARG A 27 -27.62 4.73 -3.27
C ARG A 27 -27.16 4.72 -4.73
N LYS A 28 -27.83 5.53 -5.57
CA LYS A 28 -27.46 5.75 -6.97
C LYS A 28 -26.01 6.28 -7.02
N GLY A 29 -25.12 5.54 -7.69
CA GLY A 29 -23.68 5.87 -7.76
C GLY A 29 -22.78 5.10 -6.78
N SER A 30 -23.33 4.24 -5.91
CA SER A 30 -22.57 3.36 -5.01
C SER A 30 -21.58 2.46 -5.76
N LEU A 31 -22.01 1.87 -6.89
CA LEU A 31 -21.16 1.00 -7.70
C LEU A 31 -19.96 1.75 -8.29
N GLY A 32 -20.18 2.94 -8.88
CA GLY A 32 -19.10 3.75 -9.42
C GLY A 32 -18.09 4.15 -8.35
N LYS A 33 -18.57 4.53 -7.16
CA LYS A 33 -17.70 4.86 -6.02
C LYS A 33 -16.91 3.64 -5.54
N ALA A 34 -17.55 2.47 -5.45
CA ALA A 34 -16.87 1.22 -5.10
C ALA A 34 -15.80 0.84 -6.14
N THR A 35 -16.09 1.04 -7.43
CA THR A 35 -15.14 0.78 -8.51
C THR A 35 -13.92 1.68 -8.40
N THR A 36 -14.12 2.99 -8.15
CA THR A 36 -13.01 3.91 -7.93
C THR A 36 -12.18 3.50 -6.72
N GLU A 37 -12.81 3.19 -5.58
CA GLU A 37 -12.11 2.71 -4.38
C GLU A 37 -11.29 1.45 -4.66
N ALA A 38 -11.87 0.48 -5.38
CA ALA A 38 -11.20 -0.77 -5.71
C ALA A 38 -9.98 -0.55 -6.61
N LEU A 39 -10.09 0.32 -7.61
CA LEU A 39 -8.99 0.68 -8.50
C LEU A 39 -7.88 1.42 -7.74
N GLU A 40 -8.22 2.38 -6.88
CA GLU A 40 -7.25 3.10 -6.05
C GLU A 40 -6.49 2.16 -5.11
N HIS A 41 -7.23 1.26 -4.43
CA HIS A 41 -6.62 0.26 -3.56
C HIS A 41 -5.72 -0.72 -4.32
N TRP A 42 -6.11 -1.12 -5.53
CA TRP A 42 -5.29 -1.98 -6.37
C TRP A 42 -3.97 -1.31 -6.74
N VAL A 43 -4.02 -0.06 -7.22
CA VAL A 43 -2.82 0.72 -7.58
C VAL A 43 -1.91 0.91 -6.37
N GLN A 44 -2.46 1.29 -5.22
CA GLN A 44 -1.69 1.42 -3.98
C GLN A 44 -1.02 0.11 -3.58
N LYS A 45 -1.76 -1.02 -3.67
CA LYS A 45 -1.20 -2.33 -3.34
C LYS A 45 -0.04 -2.71 -4.25
N GLN A 46 -0.15 -2.48 -5.55
CA GLN A 46 0.93 -2.76 -6.50
C GLN A 46 2.17 -1.91 -6.21
N SER A 47 1.98 -0.62 -5.90
CA SER A 47 3.10 0.26 -5.51
C SER A 47 3.78 -0.19 -4.21
N GLN A 48 3.01 -0.64 -3.22
CA GLN A 48 3.57 -1.16 -1.96
C GLN A 48 4.29 -2.50 -2.16
N GLU A 49 3.77 -3.38 -3.02
CA GLU A 49 4.43 -4.65 -3.37
C GLU A 49 5.75 -4.41 -4.12
N GLU A 50 5.80 -3.40 -4.99
CA GLU A 50 7.03 -2.97 -5.66
C GLU A 50 8.06 -2.43 -4.66
N ILE A 51 7.65 -1.51 -3.78
CA ILE A 51 8.52 -0.99 -2.70
C ILE A 51 9.02 -2.11 -1.80
N ALA A 52 8.16 -3.06 -1.42
CA ALA A 52 8.54 -4.18 -0.57
C ALA A 52 9.52 -5.11 -1.28
N ARG A 53 9.32 -5.37 -2.58
CA ARG A 53 10.24 -6.17 -3.39
C ARG A 53 11.59 -5.49 -3.54
N ASP A 54 11.61 -4.18 -3.77
CA ASP A 54 12.84 -3.39 -3.87
C ASP A 54 13.58 -3.34 -2.53
N ALA A 55 12.87 -3.16 -1.43
CA ALA A 55 13.44 -3.21 -0.08
C ALA A 55 14.05 -4.58 0.23
N LEU A 56 13.39 -5.67 -0.14
CA LEU A 56 13.92 -7.04 -0.01
C LEU A 56 15.15 -7.24 -0.90
N ALA A 57 15.14 -6.75 -2.14
CA ALA A 57 16.30 -6.80 -3.04
C ALA A 57 17.50 -6.01 -2.50
N LEU A 58 17.27 -4.86 -1.87
CA LEU A 58 18.30 -4.06 -1.18
C LEU A 58 18.89 -4.80 0.04
N LEU A 59 18.07 -5.57 0.76
CA LEU A 59 18.54 -6.41 1.87
C LEU A 59 19.35 -7.62 1.37
N GLU A 60 18.91 -8.27 0.29
CA GLU A 60 19.60 -9.43 -0.32
C GLU A 60 20.92 -9.04 -0.98
N THR A 61 21.00 -7.84 -1.55
CA THR A 61 22.25 -7.34 -2.17
C THR A 61 23.36 -7.05 -1.16
N GLY A 62 23.18 -7.40 0.12
CA GLY A 62 24.27 -7.63 1.06
C GLY A 62 25.23 -6.45 1.10
N HIS A 63 24.69 -5.23 1.18
CA HIS A 63 25.54 -4.06 1.29
C HIS A 63 26.43 -4.24 2.50
N ARG A 64 27.74 -4.10 2.28
CA ARG A 64 28.75 -4.00 3.32
C ARG A 64 28.49 -2.67 4.02
N LEU A 65 27.45 -2.61 4.85
CA LEU A 65 27.30 -1.60 5.89
C LEU A 65 28.67 -1.57 6.54
N GLY A 66 29.34 -0.42 6.51
CA GLY A 66 30.72 -0.28 6.97
C GLY A 66 30.90 -0.73 8.42
N LYS A 67 32.02 -0.40 9.05
CA LYS A 67 32.21 -0.71 10.48
C LYS A 67 30.97 -0.27 11.26
N ARG A 68 30.32 -1.21 11.97
CA ARG A 68 29.12 -0.96 12.79
C ARG A 68 29.39 0.29 13.65
N LEU A 69 28.66 1.37 13.39
CA LEU A 69 28.85 2.65 14.08
C LEU A 69 28.25 2.65 15.50
N SER A 70 27.50 1.61 15.86
CA SER A 70 26.89 1.49 17.18
C SER A 70 26.82 0.01 17.56
N MET A 71 27.42 -0.35 18.69
CA MET A 71 27.37 -1.70 19.25
C MET A 71 26.39 -1.80 20.42
N GLU A 72 26.04 -0.68 21.06
CA GLU A 72 25.13 -0.66 22.20
C GLU A 72 23.90 0.24 21.98
N ARG A 73 22.77 -0.17 22.56
CA ARG A 73 21.47 0.52 22.47
C ARG A 73 21.53 1.98 22.94
N LYS A 74 22.50 2.30 23.80
CA LYS A 74 22.71 3.64 24.37
C LYS A 74 23.29 4.62 23.35
N ASP A 75 24.10 4.14 22.39
CA ASP A 75 24.73 4.97 21.35
C ASP A 75 23.72 5.57 20.36
N LEU A 76 22.58 4.89 20.16
CA LEU A 76 21.54 5.30 19.21
C LEU A 76 20.71 6.50 19.70
N TYR A 77 20.61 6.68 21.02
CA TYR A 77 19.76 7.70 21.65
C TYR A 77 20.54 8.84 22.27
N ASP A 78 21.86 8.87 22.13
CA ASP A 78 22.67 9.96 22.66
C ASP A 78 22.54 11.19 21.77
N ARG A 79 21.38 11.85 21.85
CA ARG A 79 21.27 13.27 21.51
C ARG A 79 22.13 13.99 22.53
N THR A 80 23.37 14.25 22.14
CA THR A 80 24.27 15.13 22.86
C THR A 80 23.55 16.47 22.97
N THR A 81 22.90 16.70 24.10
CA THR A 81 22.47 18.03 24.51
C THR A 81 23.75 18.84 24.61
N GLY A 82 24.01 19.63 23.56
CA GLY A 82 25.03 20.65 23.59
C GLY A 82 24.71 21.62 24.71
N SER A 83 25.36 21.40 25.85
CA SER A 83 25.52 22.40 26.89
C SER A 83 26.95 22.89 26.75
N TYR A 84 27.10 24.09 26.18
CA TYR A 84 28.12 25.08 26.55
C TYR A 84 27.64 26.44 26.06
#